data_AF-A0A846GX68-F1
#
_entry.id   AF-A0A846GX68-F1
#
_cell.length_a   1.000
_cell.length_b   1.000
_cell.length_c   1.000
_cell.angle_alpha   90.00
_cell.angle_beta   90.00
_cell.angle_gamma   90.00
#
_symmetry.space_group_name_H-M   'P 1'
#
loop_
_entity.id
_entity.type
_entity.pdbx_description
1 polymer ?
#
loop_
_entity_poly.entity_id
_entity_poly.type
_entity_poly.pdbx_seq_one_letter_code
_entity_poly.pdbx_strand_id
1 'polypeptide(L)'
;MEKEMMNSSFQSVNYPDRYIRHKGFMFYIEPIRSELDRQDASFVLVPGLDNEAYFSFRSVNYPDHFLRHQNYEIKLHTSDGSDLFRKDATFKIVPGLYGNGGFSFESINYPGYYIRHQNYQLYLHQSDGSELFKRDTTFSIVKGFIQ
;
A
#
# COMPACT_ATOMS: atom_id res chain seq x y z
N MET A 1 21.72 9.67 -7.90
CA MET A 1 21.05 8.39 -8.16
C MET A 1 19.57 8.67 -8.15
N GLU A 2 18.92 8.69 -9.31
CA GLU A 2 17.46 8.62 -9.34
C GLU A 2 17.07 7.41 -8.52
N LYS A 3 16.20 7.59 -7.51
CA LYS A 3 15.55 6.47 -6.84
C LYS A 3 14.86 5.69 -7.96
N GLU A 4 15.41 4.53 -8.29
CA GLU A 4 14.83 3.65 -9.31
C GLU A 4 13.36 3.42 -8.93
N MET A 5 12.46 3.88 -9.79
CA MET A 5 11.02 3.76 -9.60
C MET A 5 10.65 2.28 -9.79
N MET A 6 10.73 1.50 -8.71
CA MET A 6 10.58 0.06 -8.77
C MET A 6 9.11 -0.33 -8.91
N ASN A 7 8.78 -0.95 -10.05
CA ASN A 7 7.49 -1.60 -10.24
C ASN A 7 7.36 -2.79 -9.27
N SER A 8 6.36 -2.72 -8.39
CA SER A 8 6.23 -3.54 -7.20
C SER A 8 4.79 -4.04 -7.03
N SER A 9 4.67 -5.22 -6.42
CA SER A 9 3.42 -5.76 -5.88
C SER A 9 3.62 -6.13 -4.42
N PHE A 10 2.54 -6.19 -3.64
CA PHE A 10 2.62 -6.38 -2.18
C PHE A 10 1.82 -7.61 -1.77
N GLN A 11 2.52 -8.67 -1.38
CA GLN A 11 1.95 -9.96 -1.00
C GLN A 11 1.65 -9.98 0.49
N SER A 12 0.45 -10.40 0.90
CA SER A 12 0.13 -10.58 2.32
C SER A 12 0.97 -11.71 2.92
N VAL A 13 1.56 -11.51 4.11
CA VAL A 13 2.35 -12.58 4.74
C VAL A 13 1.49 -13.68 5.34
N ASN A 14 0.26 -13.37 5.78
CA ASN A 14 -0.66 -14.34 6.37
C ASN A 14 -1.69 -14.92 5.39
N TYR A 15 -1.83 -14.32 4.20
CA TYR A 15 -2.55 -14.88 3.06
C TYR A 15 -1.64 -14.85 1.81
N PRO A 16 -0.65 -15.74 1.73
CA PRO A 16 0.41 -15.66 0.72
C PRO A 16 -0.06 -15.89 -0.72
N ASP A 17 -1.28 -16.37 -0.95
CA ASP A 17 -1.89 -16.42 -2.27
C ASP A 17 -2.49 -15.07 -2.73
N ARG A 18 -2.40 -14.02 -1.91
CA ARG A 18 -3.09 -12.74 -2.12
C ARG A 18 -2.16 -11.54 -2.13
N TYR A 19 -2.53 -10.57 -2.96
CA TYR A 19 -1.77 -9.35 -3.19
C TYR A 19 -2.67 -8.13 -3.05
N ILE A 20 -2.09 -7.02 -2.57
CA ILE A 20 -2.74 -5.72 -2.62
C ILE A 20 -3.05 -5.38 -4.08
N ARG A 21 -4.31 -5.06 -4.35
CA ARG A 21 -4.78 -4.54 -5.64
C ARG A 21 -5.93 -3.58 -5.42
N HIS A 22 -6.13 -2.69 -6.38
CA HIS A 22 -7.35 -1.87 -6.41
C HIS A 22 -8.49 -2.60 -7.14
N LYS A 23 -9.74 -2.27 -6.80
CA LYS A 23 -10.97 -2.73 -7.45
C LYS A 23 -12.08 -1.74 -7.16
N GLY A 24 -12.64 -1.11 -8.19
CA GLY A 24 -13.66 -0.07 -8.01
C GLY A 24 -13.18 1.08 -7.10
N PHE A 25 -11.92 1.49 -7.26
CA PHE A 25 -11.25 2.54 -6.48
C PHE A 25 -11.05 2.27 -4.98
N MET A 26 -11.36 1.07 -4.50
CA MET A 26 -11.03 0.59 -3.16
C MET A 26 -9.91 -0.44 -3.23
N PHE A 27 -9.17 -0.63 -2.15
CA PHE A 27 -8.08 -1.60 -2.10
C PHE A 27 -8.45 -2.88 -1.35
N TYR A 28 -7.97 -4.01 -1.86
CA TYR A 28 -8.19 -5.33 -1.30
C TYR A 28 -6.92 -6.18 -1.38
N ILE A 29 -6.89 -7.29 -0.63
CA ILE A 29 -6.00 -8.42 -0.89
C ILE A 29 -6.75 -9.55 -1.61
N GLU A 30 -6.35 -9.86 -2.83
CA GLU A 30 -6.97 -10.93 -3.61
C GLU A 30 -5.94 -11.75 -4.39
N PRO A 31 -6.29 -13.00 -4.79
CA PRO A 31 -5.48 -13.76 -5.73
C PRO A 31 -5.46 -13.08 -7.10
N ILE A 32 -4.30 -13.13 -7.76
CA ILE A 32 -4.11 -12.56 -9.10
C ILE A 32 -4.38 -13.64 -10.14
N ARG A 33 -5.47 -13.49 -10.92
CA ARG A 33 -5.95 -14.55 -11.83
C ARG A 33 -6.12 -14.09 -13.27
N SER A 34 -6.02 -12.80 -13.53
CA SER A 34 -6.21 -12.20 -14.85
C SER A 34 -5.17 -11.12 -15.15
N GLU A 35 -5.12 -10.70 -16.41
CA GLU A 35 -4.31 -9.55 -16.83
C GLU A 35 -4.72 -8.27 -16.10
N LEU A 36 -6.03 -8.08 -15.91
CA LEU A 36 -6.56 -6.94 -15.17
C LEU A 36 -6.11 -6.98 -13.71
N ASP A 37 -6.17 -8.14 -13.04
CA ASP A 37 -5.69 -8.24 -11.66
C ASP A 37 -4.19 -7.92 -11.55
N ARG A 38 -3.38 -8.37 -12.52
CA ARG A 38 -1.93 -8.07 -12.57
C ARG A 38 -1.70 -6.56 -12.69
N GLN A 39 -2.47 -5.88 -13.53
CA GLN A 39 -2.42 -4.43 -13.67
C GLN A 39 -2.87 -3.71 -12.39
N ASP A 40 -3.97 -4.16 -11.79
CA ASP A 40 -4.54 -3.59 -10.57
C ASP A 40 -3.65 -3.80 -9.32
N ALA A 41 -2.79 -4.82 -9.35
CA ALA A 41 -1.87 -5.19 -8.28
C ALA A 41 -0.45 -4.66 -8.47
N SER A 42 -0.19 -3.85 -9.50
CA SER A 42 1.15 -3.33 -9.81
C SER A 42 1.22 -1.83 -9.54
N PHE A 43 2.26 -1.44 -8.80
CA PHE A 43 2.46 -0.07 -8.33
C PHE A 43 3.89 0.38 -8.55
N VAL A 44 4.07 1.66 -8.81
CA VAL A 44 5.38 2.31 -8.76
C VAL A 44 5.52 2.99 -7.40
N LEU A 45 6.54 2.58 -6.64
CA LEU A 45 6.96 3.34 -5.46
C LEU A 45 7.70 4.60 -5.91
N VAL A 46 7.12 5.76 -5.62
CA VAL A 46 7.71 7.07 -5.92
C VAL A 46 8.10 7.77 -4.63
N PRO A 47 8.99 8.79 -4.66
CA PRO A 47 9.18 9.68 -3.51
C PRO A 47 7.83 10.16 -2.96
N GLY A 48 7.70 10.18 -1.63
CA GLY A 48 6.47 10.57 -0.97
C GLY A 48 6.01 11.97 -1.39
N LEU A 49 4.72 12.10 -1.72
CA LEU A 49 4.16 13.36 -2.22
C LEU A 49 4.25 14.51 -1.20
N ASP A 50 4.23 14.21 0.09
CA ASP A 50 4.45 15.21 1.16
C ASP A 50 5.92 15.29 1.60
N ASN A 51 6.62 14.16 1.61
CA ASN A 51 7.99 14.06 2.07
C ASN A 51 8.76 12.98 1.29
N GLU A 52 9.77 13.41 0.54
CA GLU A 52 10.54 12.57 -0.39
C GLU A 52 11.44 11.52 0.30
N ALA A 53 11.64 11.62 1.61
CA ALA A 53 12.30 10.57 2.39
C ALA A 53 11.44 9.30 2.52
N TYR A 54 10.11 9.44 2.37
CA TYR A 54 9.14 8.35 2.42
C TYR A 54 8.60 8.03 1.01
N PHE A 55 7.48 7.30 0.94
CA PHE A 55 6.98 6.77 -0.33
C PHE A 55 5.48 7.01 -0.53
N SER A 56 5.10 7.17 -1.79
CA SER A 56 3.72 7.10 -2.27
C SER A 56 3.60 5.98 -3.29
N PHE A 57 2.43 5.34 -3.34
CA PHE A 57 2.17 4.18 -4.21
C PHE A 57 1.34 4.63 -5.39
N ARG A 58 1.98 4.78 -6.55
CA ARG A 58 1.30 5.17 -7.79
C ARG A 58 0.82 3.93 -8.52
N SER A 59 -0.44 3.90 -8.95
CA SER A 59 -0.94 2.79 -9.78
C SER A 59 -0.22 2.76 -11.13
N VAL A 60 0.10 1.57 -11.64
CA VAL A 60 0.67 1.44 -12.98
C VAL A 60 -0.40 1.62 -14.06
N ASN A 61 -1.61 1.06 -13.89
CA ASN A 61 -2.67 1.17 -14.90
C ASN A 61 -3.53 2.44 -14.78
N TYR A 62 -3.40 3.19 -13.68
CA TYR A 62 -3.94 4.53 -13.51
C TYR A 62 -2.82 5.49 -13.05
N PRO A 63 -1.93 5.96 -13.96
CA PRO A 63 -0.71 6.67 -13.57
C PRO A 63 -0.93 7.98 -12.80
N ASP A 64 -2.09 8.63 -12.94
CA ASP A 64 -2.41 9.86 -12.18
C ASP A 64 -2.98 9.56 -10.78
N HIS A 65 -3.15 8.28 -10.43
CA HIS A 65 -3.78 7.85 -9.19
C HIS A 65 -2.79 7.24 -8.19
N PHE A 66 -3.06 7.49 -6.92
CA PHE A 66 -2.27 7.04 -5.79
C PHE A 66 -3.13 6.31 -4.76
N LEU A 67 -2.51 5.37 -4.05
CA LEU A 67 -3.05 4.87 -2.80
C LEU A 67 -3.03 6.00 -1.77
N ARG A 68 -4.19 6.27 -1.17
CA ARG A 68 -4.30 7.18 -0.01
C ARG A 68 -5.27 6.62 1.01
N HIS A 69 -5.15 7.08 2.25
CA HIS A 69 -6.20 6.88 3.23
C HIS A 69 -7.26 7.98 3.16
N GLN A 70 -8.50 7.66 3.51
CA GLN A 70 -9.58 8.62 3.74
C GLN A 70 -10.65 7.98 4.59
N ASN A 71 -11.09 8.65 5.66
CA ASN A 71 -12.07 8.09 6.59
C ASN A 71 -11.66 6.67 7.07
N TYR A 72 -10.35 6.46 7.25
CA TYR A 72 -9.73 5.17 7.59
C TYR A 72 -9.83 4.07 6.54
N GLU A 73 -10.35 4.34 5.34
CA GLU A 73 -10.34 3.40 4.21
C GLU A 73 -9.14 3.69 3.30
N ILE A 74 -8.62 2.65 2.64
CA ILE A 74 -7.57 2.81 1.63
C ILE A 74 -8.21 2.83 0.23
N LYS A 75 -7.96 3.92 -0.51
CA LYS A 75 -8.60 4.22 -1.80
C LYS A 75 -7.58 4.56 -2.86
N LEU A 76 -7.94 4.27 -4.11
CA LEU A 76 -7.22 4.74 -5.29
C LEU A 76 -7.84 6.06 -5.73
N HIS A 77 -7.04 7.12 -5.80
CA HIS A 77 -7.57 8.46 -6.09
C HIS A 77 -6.56 9.32 -6.85
N THR A 78 -7.06 10.16 -7.74
CA THR A 78 -6.26 11.18 -8.42
C THR A 78 -5.78 12.23 -7.42
N SER A 79 -4.52 12.67 -7.56
CA SER A 79 -4.01 13.79 -6.77
C SER A 79 -4.71 15.09 -7.15
N ASP A 80 -5.23 15.81 -6.15
CA ASP A 80 -5.75 17.17 -6.32
C ASP A 80 -4.69 18.25 -6.01
N GLY A 81 -3.46 17.82 -5.72
CA GLY A 81 -2.35 18.70 -5.36
C GLY A 81 -2.43 19.29 -3.95
N SER A 82 -3.49 19.02 -3.18
CA SER A 82 -3.67 19.56 -1.84
C SER A 82 -2.68 18.97 -0.82
N ASP A 83 -2.32 19.75 0.19
CA ASP A 83 -1.47 19.29 1.29
C ASP A 83 -2.07 18.07 2.00
N LEU A 84 -3.41 18.03 2.13
CA LEU A 84 -4.11 16.91 2.73
C LEU A 84 -3.92 15.64 1.91
N PHE A 85 -4.15 15.69 0.59
CA PHE A 85 -3.92 14.54 -0.28
C PHE A 85 -2.50 14.03 -0.19
N ARG A 86 -1.51 14.93 -0.25
CA ARG A 86 -0.10 14.54 -0.21
C ARG A 86 0.25 13.83 1.10
N LYS A 87 -0.28 14.30 2.23
CA LYS A 87 -0.14 13.65 3.54
C LYS A 87 -0.85 12.30 3.62
N ASP A 88 -2.08 12.24 3.10
CA ASP A 88 -2.89 11.02 3.09
C ASP A 88 -2.33 9.91 2.20
N ALA A 89 -1.56 10.28 1.18
CA ALA A 89 -0.95 9.40 0.19
C ALA A 89 0.53 9.07 0.48
N THR A 90 1.09 9.50 1.62
CA THR A 90 2.50 9.26 1.94
C THR A 90 2.63 8.33 3.15
N PHE A 91 3.49 7.31 3.02
CA PHE A 91 3.69 6.29 4.03
C PHE A 91 5.17 5.98 4.24
N LYS A 92 5.54 5.71 5.49
CA LYS A 92 6.83 5.13 5.85
C LYS A 92 6.78 3.63 5.59
N ILE A 93 7.79 3.11 4.91
CA ILE A 93 8.02 1.66 4.81
C ILE A 93 8.91 1.29 6.00
N VAL A 94 8.36 0.53 6.94
CA VAL A 94 9.07 0.08 8.16
C VAL A 94 9.24 -1.44 8.15
N PRO A 95 10.18 -2.01 8.92
CA PRO A 95 10.24 -3.45 9.12
C PRO A 95 8.88 -4.01 9.50
N GLY A 96 8.52 -5.17 8.94
CA GLY A 96 7.25 -5.83 9.21
C GLY A 96 6.98 -5.98 10.70
N LEU A 97 5.75 -5.68 11.12
CA LEU A 97 5.37 -5.81 12.54
C LEU A 97 5.20 -7.28 12.97
N TYR A 98 5.19 -8.21 12.03
CA TYR A 98 5.13 -9.66 12.26
C TYR A 98 6.33 -10.41 11.71
N GLY A 99 6.87 -11.32 12.53
CA GLY A 99 7.99 -12.18 12.15
C GLY A 99 9.30 -11.42 11.94
N ASN A 100 10.25 -12.05 11.25
CA ASN A 100 11.58 -11.50 10.96
C ASN A 100 11.73 -11.02 9.50
N GLY A 101 10.62 -10.67 8.83
CA GLY A 101 10.64 -10.29 7.41
C GLY A 101 9.39 -9.53 6.97
N GLY A 102 9.42 -9.07 5.72
CA GLY A 102 8.36 -8.22 5.16
C GLY A 102 8.41 -6.78 5.68
N PHE A 103 7.39 -6.03 5.33
CA PHE A 103 7.28 -4.60 5.59
C PHE A 103 5.86 -4.22 6.00
N SER A 104 5.75 -3.16 6.80
CA SER A 104 4.48 -2.52 7.15
C SER A 104 4.52 -1.06 6.69
N PHE A 105 3.34 -0.51 6.41
CA PHE A 105 3.21 0.83 5.81
C PHE A 105 2.53 1.77 6.80
N GLU A 106 3.32 2.62 7.46
CA GLU A 106 2.84 3.57 8.47
C GLU A 106 2.46 4.90 7.82
N SER A 107 1.29 5.45 8.16
CA SER A 107 0.90 6.79 7.70
C SER A 107 1.82 7.87 8.27
N ILE A 108 2.19 8.87 7.47
CA ILE A 108 3.01 9.99 7.98
C ILE A 108 2.21 10.98 8.81
N ASN A 109 0.92 11.16 8.52
CA ASN A 109 0.05 12.12 9.20
C ASN A 109 -0.80 11.47 10.31
N TYR A 110 -0.77 10.14 10.42
CA TYR A 110 -1.31 9.37 11.54
C TYR A 110 -0.24 8.38 12.06
N PRO A 111 0.76 8.84 12.83
CA PRO A 111 1.77 7.96 13.42
C PRO A 111 1.14 6.85 14.28
N GLY A 112 1.65 5.63 14.17
CA GLY A 112 1.08 4.44 14.80
C GLY A 112 -0.13 3.84 14.07
N TYR A 113 -0.54 4.41 12.93
CA TYR A 113 -1.55 3.84 12.05
C TYR A 113 -0.91 3.22 10.81
N TYR A 114 -1.40 2.04 10.43
CA TYR A 114 -0.81 1.24 9.37
C TYR A 114 -1.86 0.76 8.37
N ILE A 115 -1.44 0.56 7.12
CA ILE A 115 -2.23 -0.17 6.13
C ILE A 115 -2.40 -1.60 6.61
N ARG A 116 -3.66 -2.03 6.75
CA ARG A 116 -4.03 -3.33 7.30
C ARG A 116 -5.15 -3.92 6.46
N HIS A 117 -5.07 -5.21 6.14
CA HIS A 117 -6.24 -5.88 5.60
C HIS A 117 -7.20 -6.29 6.72
N GLN A 118 -8.50 -6.16 6.48
CA GLN A 118 -9.58 -6.67 7.34
C GLN A 118 -10.68 -7.21 6.44
N ASN A 119 -11.03 -8.48 6.59
CA ASN A 119 -11.99 -9.15 5.70
C ASN A 119 -11.65 -8.93 4.21
N TYR A 120 -10.35 -8.99 3.91
CA TYR A 120 -9.74 -8.73 2.60
C TYR A 120 -9.73 -7.29 2.09
N GLN A 121 -10.46 -6.33 2.69
CA GLN A 121 -10.37 -4.91 2.31
C GLN A 121 -9.24 -4.21 3.08
N LEU A 122 -8.59 -3.22 2.47
CA LEU A 122 -7.55 -2.42 3.13
C LEU A 122 -8.13 -1.20 3.85
N TYR A 123 -7.67 -1.02 5.09
CA TYR A 123 -7.99 0.09 5.97
C TYR A 123 -6.71 0.67 6.56
N LEU A 124 -6.80 1.89 7.08
CA LEU A 124 -5.79 2.51 7.92
C LEU A 124 -6.21 2.35 9.38
N HIS A 125 -5.55 1.48 10.13
CA HIS A 125 -5.88 1.23 11.54
C HIS A 125 -4.72 1.54 12.47
N GLN A 126 -5.04 2.04 13.67
CA GLN A 126 -4.09 2.16 14.76
C GLN A 126 -3.64 0.78 15.23
N SER A 127 -2.35 0.63 15.53
CA SER A 127 -1.87 -0.61 16.13
C SER A 127 -2.45 -0.83 17.52
N ASP A 128 -3.06 -2.00 17.73
CA ASP A 128 -3.49 -2.50 19.04
C ASP A 128 -2.45 -3.44 19.68
N GLY A 129 -1.30 -3.63 19.01
CA GLY A 129 -0.22 -4.52 19.43
C GLY A 129 -0.53 -6.03 19.29
N SER A 130 -1.74 -6.40 18.89
CA SER A 130 -2.16 -7.79 18.76
C SER A 130 -1.38 -8.52 17.66
N GLU A 131 -1.23 -9.83 17.81
CA GLU A 131 -0.57 -10.64 16.79
C GLU A 131 -1.35 -10.65 15.47
N LEU A 132 -2.69 -10.64 15.54
CA LEU A 132 -3.54 -10.54 14.36
C LEU A 132 -3.28 -9.23 13.59
N PHE A 133 -3.25 -8.10 14.29
CA PHE A 133 -2.91 -6.81 13.68
C PHE A 133 -1.56 -6.86 12.98
N LYS A 134 -0.54 -7.39 13.66
CA LYS A 134 0.82 -7.53 13.12
C LYS A 134 0.84 -8.38 11.85
N ARG A 135 0.12 -9.51 11.84
CA ARG A 135 0.00 -10.39 10.67
C ARG A 135 -0.73 -9.68 9.51
N ASP A 136 -1.81 -8.96 9.82
CA ASP A 136 -2.67 -8.31 8.82
C ASP A 136 -2.07 -7.04 8.19
N THR A 137 -1.01 -6.49 8.79
CA THR A 137 -0.32 -5.28 8.33
C THR A 137 1.07 -5.54 7.75
N THR A 138 1.49 -6.81 7.67
CA THR A 138 2.81 -7.16 7.14
C THR A 138 2.68 -7.73 5.73
N PHE A 139 3.49 -7.19 4.81
CA PHE A 139 3.49 -7.54 3.39
C PHE A 139 4.91 -7.77 2.87
N SER A 140 5.08 -8.72 1.96
CA SER A 140 6.31 -8.86 1.19
C SER A 140 6.25 -7.96 -0.03
N ILE A 141 7.29 -7.16 -0.27
CA ILE A 141 7.46 -6.40 -1.51
C ILE A 141 8.07 -7.34 -2.55
N VAL A 142 7.35 -7.58 -3.64
CA VAL A 142 7.80 -8.42 -4.76
C VAL A 142 7.81 -7.61 -6.05
N LYS A 143 8.44 -8.15 -7.10
CA LYS A 143 8.40 -7.53 -8.43
C LYS A 143 6.95 -7.41 -8.90
N GLY A 144 6.62 -6.24 -9.45
CA GLY A 144 5.33 -6.02 -10.09
C GLY A 144 5.05 -7.02 -11.21
N PHE A 145 3.78 -7.26 -11.47
CA PHE A 145 3.39 -8.29 -12.43
C PHE A 145 3.62 -7.86 -13.88
N ILE A 146 3.50 -6.56 -14.17
CA ILE A 146 3.71 -5.96 -15.49
C ILE A 146 5.09 -5.30 -15.60
N GLN A 147 5.63 -5.23 -16.82
CA GLN A 147 6.88 -4.53 -17.13
C GLN A 147 6.58 -3.16 -17.72
#